data_AF-A0A7H9CFN5-F1
#
_entry.id   AF-A0A7H9CFN5-F1
#
_cell.length_a   1.000
_cell.length_b   1.000
_cell.length_c   1.000
_cell.angle_alpha   90.00
_cell.angle_beta   90.00
_cell.angle_gamma   90.00
#
_symmetry.space_group_name_H-M   'P 1'
#
loop_
_entity.id
_entity.type
_entity.pdbx_description
1 polymer ?
#
loop_
_entity_poly.entity_id
_entity_poly.type
_entity_poly.pdbx_seq_one_letter_code
_entity_poly.pdbx_strand_id
1 'polypeptide(L)'
;MIIIGHELVAFKRPKICDFSKQSLEQKSQFILIKNEIQAVIANANGINFLACESLDLAKSLQELANDYLFDSKIALLISNDDELLKAITARIDAVIYKNIL
;
A
#
# COMPACT_ATOMS: atom_id res chain seq x y z
N MET A 1 10.30 0.52 6.46
CA MET A 1 9.26 -0.38 5.96
C MET A 1 8.34 -0.82 7.09
N ILE A 2 7.03 -0.87 6.86
CA ILE A 2 6.00 -1.40 7.76
C ILE A 2 5.63 -2.82 7.30
N ILE A 3 5.44 -3.75 8.23
CA ILE A 3 5.07 -5.14 7.93
C ILE A 3 3.74 -5.45 8.62
N ILE A 4 2.76 -5.94 7.86
CA ILE A 4 1.43 -6.31 8.36
C ILE A 4 1.13 -7.75 7.97
N GLY A 5 0.87 -8.62 8.96
CA GLY A 5 0.48 -10.03 8.73
C GLY A 5 1.57 -11.08 8.90
N HIS A 6 2.81 -10.69 9.21
CA HIS A 6 3.88 -11.61 9.57
C HIS A 6 3.71 -12.14 11.00
N GLU A 7 4.00 -13.43 11.25
CA GLU A 7 3.75 -14.09 12.55
C GLU A 7 4.53 -13.48 13.73
N LEU A 8 5.72 -12.94 13.45
CA LEU A 8 6.59 -12.30 14.45
C LEU A 8 6.32 -10.79 14.66
N VAL A 9 5.31 -10.22 13.99
CA VAL A 9 5.01 -8.78 14.06
C VAL A 9 3.57 -8.59 14.53
N ALA A 10 3.37 -7.85 15.62
CA ALA A 10 2.01 -7.53 16.07
C ALA A 10 1.32 -6.59 15.08
N PHE A 11 0.09 -6.91 14.68
CA PHE A 11 -0.70 -6.08 13.75
C PHE A 11 -2.18 -6.07 14.10
N LYS A 12 -2.88 -5.06 13.58
CA LYS A 12 -4.35 -5.08 13.46
C LYS A 12 -4.68 -5.47 12.02
N ARG A 13 -5.71 -6.32 11.84
CA ARG A 13 -6.14 -6.72 10.48
C ARG A 13 -6.55 -5.48 9.68
N PRO A 14 -5.90 -5.22 8.53
CA PRO A 14 -6.24 -4.07 7.71
C PRO A 14 -7.56 -4.36 6.97
N LYS A 15 -8.42 -3.35 6.87
CA LYS A 15 -9.57 -3.39 5.96
C LYS A 15 -9.20 -2.63 4.70
N ILE A 16 -8.99 -3.35 3.60
CA ILE A 16 -8.69 -2.76 2.31
C ILE A 16 -10.01 -2.47 1.59
N CYS A 17 -10.19 -1.24 1.12
CA CYS A 17 -11.33 -0.84 0.32
C CYS A 17 -10.90 -0.62 -1.13
N ASP A 18 -11.80 -0.86 -2.09
CA ASP A 18 -11.56 -0.44 -3.47
C ASP A 18 -11.49 1.08 -3.59
N PHE A 19 -10.75 1.58 -4.58
CA PHE A 19 -10.78 2.98 -4.95
C PHE A 19 -12.19 3.38 -5.43
N SER A 20 -12.88 4.19 -4.63
CA SER A 20 -14.24 4.66 -4.91
C SER A 20 -14.47 5.99 -4.20
N LYS A 21 -15.46 6.77 -4.65
CA LYS A 21 -15.84 8.01 -3.97
C LYS A 21 -16.18 7.77 -2.49
N GLN A 22 -16.91 6.70 -2.20
CA GLN A 22 -17.31 6.35 -0.84
C GLN A 22 -16.10 6.06 0.07
N SER A 23 -15.12 5.29 -0.40
CA SER A 23 -13.93 4.95 0.41
C SER A 23 -13.03 6.16 0.65
N LEU A 24 -12.97 7.10 -0.31
CA LEU A 24 -12.26 8.37 -0.16
C LEU A 24 -12.95 9.29 0.86
N GLU A 25 -14.27 9.46 0.78
CA GLU A 25 -15.06 10.30 1.71
C GLU A 25 -15.01 9.77 3.15
N GLN A 26 -15.04 8.44 3.31
CA GLN A 26 -14.91 7.79 4.61
C GLN A 26 -13.48 7.80 5.16
N LYS A 27 -12.51 8.27 4.37
CA LYS A 27 -11.07 8.21 4.67
C LYS A 27 -10.63 6.82 5.11
N SER A 28 -11.00 5.80 4.31
CA SER A 28 -10.55 4.43 4.56
C SER A 28 -9.04 4.39 4.70
N GLN A 29 -8.54 3.72 5.74
CA GLN A 29 -7.12 3.69 6.06
C GLN A 29 -6.27 3.07 4.92
N PHE A 30 -6.79 2.03 4.27
CA PHE A 30 -6.17 1.33 3.15
C PHE A 30 -7.10 1.37 1.94
N ILE A 31 -6.58 1.83 0.80
CA ILE A 31 -7.29 1.76 -0.48
C ILE A 31 -6.46 1.00 -1.50
N LEU A 32 -7.11 0.07 -2.21
CA LEU A 32 -6.52 -0.65 -3.34
C LEU A 32 -6.47 0.25 -4.58
N ILE A 33 -5.26 0.40 -5.13
CA ILE A 33 -4.94 1.29 -6.25
C ILE A 33 -4.45 0.46 -7.44
N LYS A 34 -4.87 0.87 -8.65
CA LYS A 34 -4.54 0.16 -9.91
C LYS A 34 -3.63 0.95 -10.86
N ASN A 35 -3.36 2.23 -10.57
CA ASN A 35 -2.50 3.10 -11.38
C ASN A 35 -2.11 4.38 -10.61
N GLU A 36 -1.19 5.14 -11.21
CA GLU A 36 -0.63 6.40 -10.70
C GLU A 36 -1.70 7.48 -10.50
N ILE A 37 -2.69 7.57 -11.40
CA ILE A 37 -3.77 8.57 -11.31
C ILE A 37 -4.57 8.34 -10.02
N GLN A 38 -4.97 7.10 -9.75
CA GLN A 38 -5.68 6.76 -8.53
C GLN A 38 -4.82 7.01 -7.28
N ALA A 39 -3.50 6.75 -7.35
CA ALA A 39 -2.59 7.01 -6.24
C ALA A 39 -2.52 8.50 -5.88
N VAL A 40 -2.34 9.37 -6.88
CA VAL A 40 -2.30 10.83 -6.70
C VAL A 40 -3.62 11.34 -6.10
N ILE A 41 -4.77 10.88 -6.62
CA ILE A 41 -6.09 11.28 -6.12
C ILE A 41 -6.29 10.80 -4.68
N ALA A 42 -5.92 9.55 -4.37
CA ALA A 42 -6.05 9.00 -3.02
C ALA A 42 -5.15 9.75 -2.02
N ASN A 43 -3.91 10.05 -2.40
CA ASN A 43 -3.00 10.87 -1.59
C ASN A 43 -3.59 12.27 -1.33
N ALA A 44 -4.12 12.94 -2.35
CA ALA A 44 -4.77 14.24 -2.20
C ALA A 44 -6.01 14.22 -1.28
N ASN A 45 -6.65 13.06 -1.09
CA ASN A 45 -7.75 12.85 -0.15
C ASN A 45 -7.28 12.45 1.27
N GLY A 46 -5.97 12.40 1.51
CA GLY A 46 -5.39 12.08 2.82
C GLY A 46 -5.48 10.62 3.22
N ILE A 47 -5.50 9.71 2.24
CA ILE A 47 -5.47 8.27 2.49
C ILE A 47 -4.12 7.86 3.07
N ASN A 48 -4.09 7.03 4.11
CA ASN A 48 -2.84 6.68 4.79
C ASN A 48 -2.01 5.65 4.02
N PHE A 49 -2.65 4.61 3.47
CA PHE A 49 -1.97 3.52 2.77
C PHE A 49 -2.61 3.24 1.41
N LEU A 50 -1.76 3.23 0.38
CA LEU A 50 -2.12 2.90 -1.00
C LEU A 50 -1.66 1.48 -1.27
N ALA A 51 -2.60 0.53 -1.23
CA ALA A 51 -2.33 -0.88 -1.45
C ALA A 51 -2.29 -1.21 -2.95
N CYS A 52 -1.40 -2.09 -3.38
CA CYS A 52 -1.37 -2.62 -4.74
C CYS A 52 -0.86 -4.07 -4.77
N GLU A 53 -1.16 -4.79 -5.86
CA GLU A 53 -0.82 -6.22 -5.98
C GLU A 53 0.44 -6.49 -6.80
N SER A 54 0.90 -5.51 -7.59
CA SER A 54 2.04 -5.64 -8.49
C SER A 54 3.26 -4.95 -7.90
N LEU A 55 4.39 -5.66 -7.84
CA LEU A 55 5.67 -5.08 -7.43
C LEU A 55 6.12 -3.96 -8.38
N ASP A 56 5.87 -4.08 -9.68
CA ASP A 56 6.26 -3.06 -10.66
C ASP A 56 5.43 -1.78 -10.49
N LEU A 57 4.13 -1.94 -10.21
CA LEU A 57 3.27 -0.80 -9.85
C LEU A 57 3.74 -0.20 -8.52
N ALA A 58 4.03 -1.01 -7.51
CA ALA A 58 4.53 -0.51 -6.22
C ALA A 58 5.81 0.33 -6.37
N LYS A 59 6.74 -0.08 -7.24
CA LYS A 59 7.95 0.68 -7.55
C LYS A 59 7.64 2.03 -8.21
N SER A 60 6.83 2.02 -9.27
CA SER A 60 6.38 3.25 -9.95
C SER A 60 5.72 4.22 -8.96
N LEU A 61 4.83 3.70 -8.11
CA LEU A 61 4.16 4.50 -7.09
C LEU A 61 5.11 5.00 -6.00
N GLN A 62 6.12 4.22 -5.61
CA GLN A 62 7.10 4.64 -4.61
C GLN A 62 8.01 5.76 -5.13
N GLU A 63 8.44 5.68 -6.40
CA GLU A 63 9.18 6.77 -7.07
C GLU A 63 8.33 8.04 -7.11
N LEU A 64 7.08 7.93 -7.56
CA LEU A 64 6.13 9.04 -7.60
C LEU A 64 5.89 9.65 -6.21
N ALA A 65 5.70 8.81 -5.20
CA ALA A 65 5.49 9.23 -3.81
C ALA A 65 6.70 9.98 -3.25
N ASN A 66 7.92 9.55 -3.59
CA ASN A 66 9.14 10.23 -3.16
C ASN A 66 9.31 11.58 -3.87
N ASP A 67 9.07 11.64 -5.18
CA ASP A 67 9.23 12.86 -5.97
C ASP A 67 8.19 13.93 -5.61
N TYR A 68 6.96 13.50 -5.32
CA TYR A 68 5.84 14.39 -4.99
C TYR A 68 5.56 14.52 -3.49
N LEU A 69 6.42 13.93 -2.65
CA LEU A 69 6.33 13.99 -1.19
C LEU A 69 4.94 13.58 -0.67
N PHE A 70 4.46 12.41 -1.09
CA PHE A 70 3.18 11.89 -0.63
C PHE A 70 3.15 11.77 0.90
N ASP A 71 2.01 12.12 1.49
CA ASP A 71 1.70 11.81 2.89
C ASP A 71 1.30 10.34 3.04
N SER A 72 0.75 9.74 1.98
CA SER A 72 0.43 8.32 1.90
C SER A 72 1.68 7.43 1.84
N LYS A 73 1.55 6.20 2.35
CA LYS A 73 2.55 5.13 2.22
C LYS A 73 2.13 4.13 1.16
N ILE A 74 3.09 3.62 0.37
CA ILE A 74 2.84 2.56 -0.61
C ILE A 74 2.91 1.18 0.05
N ALA A 75 1.87 0.36 -0.12
CA ALA A 75 1.76 -0.97 0.49
C ALA A 75 1.62 -2.07 -0.56
N LEU A 76 2.59 -2.99 -0.64
CA LEU A 76 2.50 -4.14 -1.55
C LEU A 76 1.79 -5.33 -0.87
N LEU A 77 0.81 -5.92 -1.54
CA LEU A 77 0.18 -7.17 -1.09
C LEU A 77 1.07 -8.36 -1.46
N ILE A 78 1.52 -9.11 -0.45
CA ILE A 78 2.48 -10.22 -0.63
C ILE A 78 1.95 -11.54 -0.07
N SER A 79 2.52 -12.65 -0.51
CA SER A 79 2.11 -14.00 -0.08
C SER A 79 3.13 -14.69 0.83
N ASN A 80 4.40 -14.30 0.77
CA ASN A 80 5.50 -14.99 1.43
C ASN A 80 6.74 -14.08 1.58
N ASP A 81 7.78 -14.61 2.24
CA ASP A 81 9.00 -13.87 2.57
C ASP A 81 9.91 -13.61 1.35
N ASP A 82 9.81 -14.41 0.29
CA ASP A 82 10.52 -14.12 -0.97
C ASP A 82 10.00 -12.83 -1.60
N GLU A 83 8.68 -12.59 -1.53
CA GLU A 83 8.06 -11.33 -1.95
C GLU A 83 8.38 -10.18 -0.99
N LEU A 84 8.50 -10.44 0.32
CA LEU A 84 9.01 -9.46 1.28
C LEU A 84 10.44 -9.02 0.92
N LEU A 85 11.33 -9.96 0.59
CA LEU A 85 12.70 -9.65 0.18
C LEU A 85 12.74 -8.78 -1.09
N LYS A 86 11.86 -9.05 -2.05
CA LYS A 86 11.69 -8.21 -3.24
C LYS A 86 11.21 -6.80 -2.87
N ALA A 87 10.25 -6.68 -1.95
CA ALA A 87 9.75 -5.39 -1.48
C ALA A 87 10.82 -4.57 -0.73
N ILE A 88 11.65 -5.23 0.11
CA ILE A 88 12.81 -4.61 0.77
C ILE A 88 13.79 -4.07 -0.26
N THR A 89 14.14 -4.89 -1.26
CA THR A 89 15.08 -4.50 -2.33
C THR A 89 14.54 -3.31 -3.14
N ALA A 90 13.22 -3.30 -3.38
CA ALA A 90 12.50 -2.22 -4.05
C ALA A 90 12.22 -1.01 -3.15
N ARG A 91 12.60 -1.05 -1.86
CA ARG A 91 12.41 0.02 -0.87
C ARG A 91 10.95 0.46 -0.69
N ILE A 92 10.01 -0.48 -0.79
CA ILE A 92 8.57 -0.20 -0.61
C ILE A 92 8.28 0.14 0.85
N ASP A 93 7.45 1.17 1.08
CA ASP A 93 7.12 1.67 2.43
C ASP A 93 6.49 0.61 3.33
N ALA A 94 5.63 -0.25 2.79
CA ALA A 94 4.92 -1.28 3.54
C ALA A 94 4.62 -2.55 2.75
N VAL A 95 4.40 -3.66 3.45
CA VAL A 95 3.78 -4.87 2.91
C VAL A 95 2.61 -5.35 3.75
N ILE A 96 1.68 -6.04 3.11
CA ILE A 96 0.55 -6.70 3.75
C ILE A 96 0.48 -8.14 3.26
N TYR A 97 0.59 -9.12 4.16
CA TYR A 97 0.44 -10.53 3.79
C TYR A 97 -1.01 -10.84 3.46
N LYS A 98 -1.24 -11.56 2.35
CA LYS A 98 -2.59 -11.87 1.85
C LYS A 98 -3.36 -12.87 2.73
N ASN A 99 -2.67 -13.66 3.55
CA ASN A 99 -3.29 -14.65 4.43
C ASN A 99 -4.15 -14.05 5.56
N ILE A 100 -4.04 -12.74 5.82
CA ILE A 100 -4.79 -12.04 6.87
C ILE A 100 -5.90 -11.12 6.34
N LEU A 101 -6.07 -11.07 5.02
CA LEU A 101 -7.08 -10.25 4.33
C LEU A 101 -8.45 -10.92 4.30
#